data_AF-A0A6N7YX01-F1
#
_entry.id   AF-A0A6N7YX01-F1
#
_cell.length_a   1.000
_cell.length_b   1.000
_cell.length_c   1.000
_cell.angle_alpha   90.00
_cell.angle_beta   90.00
_cell.angle_gamma   90.00
#
_symmetry.space_group_name_H-M   'P 1'
#
loop_
_entity.id
_entity.type
_entity.pdbx_description
1 polymer ?
#
loop_
_entity_poly.entity_id
_entity_poly.type
_entity_poly.pdbx_seq_one_letter_code
_entity_poly.pdbx_strand_id
1 'polypeptide(L)'
;MTDETPTDELEPEAGYWLEGEGRSPARHTTDPLALHIFGLLRPLEATDRLLVLRQLRAAAVEGPSTPEPERQHAARMAVQRFLDETGGPASAKRYSAWRGAHEEKQSLPAQQWIARSFGGSWIRALAGMGLQPTLDHSARRMRTMLPPPTDEEMLRSLRECAFQLGLDRLTFAQYRQWAVGRLAAGQTRPTLIISAQPFHRRFGSWRRSQQLAGLDVMVGWRGASVTRREYPQEQLIAWLKEASEAIGVRRFSGHQFDKWRRAKIEAGAADGRLVVLPTSNTVCLRFGTWGKALLAAGLISDYQSDWFIGGQGVRATPEHVAWSLWTALVEVGSASRLTQRTYTTWAQARYQHPTDPKPVSVQIIRMHLGTWRNAVAVATESGNHNRGIDGILDHIPGARLTEGGPS
;
A
#
# COMPACT_ATOMS: atom_id res chain seq x y z
N MET A 1 -45.42 -25.57 57.31
CA MET A 1 -45.06 -24.95 56.03
C MET A 1 -43.96 -23.97 56.33
N THR A 2 -42.75 -24.45 56.12
CA THR A 2 -41.48 -23.80 56.44
C THR A 2 -41.16 -22.78 55.36
N ASP A 3 -40.80 -21.58 55.82
CA ASP A 3 -40.47 -20.40 55.04
C ASP A 3 -38.98 -20.47 54.70
N GLU A 4 -38.66 -20.70 53.42
CA GLU A 4 -37.29 -20.76 52.90
C GLU A 4 -36.88 -19.38 52.38
N THR A 5 -36.01 -18.70 53.13
CA THR A 5 -35.24 -17.54 52.68
C THR A 5 -34.28 -17.91 51.54
N PRO A 6 -34.16 -17.10 50.47
CA PRO A 6 -33.14 -17.30 49.46
C PRO A 6 -31.79 -16.73 49.93
N THR A 7 -30.79 -17.60 50.03
CA THR A 7 -29.40 -17.24 50.29
C THR A 7 -28.77 -16.70 49.00
N ASP A 8 -28.50 -15.40 48.97
CA ASP A 8 -27.67 -14.75 47.95
C ASP A 8 -26.20 -15.11 48.21
N GLU A 9 -25.71 -16.18 47.55
CA GLU A 9 -24.29 -16.51 47.48
C GLU A 9 -23.58 -15.52 46.54
N LEU A 10 -23.06 -14.44 47.12
CA LEU A 10 -22.03 -13.62 46.46
C LEU A 10 -20.69 -14.39 46.50
N GLU A 11 -20.35 -15.05 45.39
CA GLU A 11 -19.00 -15.57 45.18
C GLU A 11 -17.96 -14.42 45.18
N PRO A 12 -16.80 -14.57 45.86
CA PRO A 12 -15.74 -13.58 45.81
C PRO A 12 -14.88 -13.76 44.56
N GLU A 13 -15.15 -13.01 43.48
CA GLU A 13 -14.20 -12.80 42.37
C GLU A 13 -13.01 -11.90 42.79
N ALA A 14 -12.28 -12.30 43.84
CA ALA A 14 -11.05 -11.63 44.28
C ALA A 14 -9.77 -12.46 44.03
N GLY A 15 -9.89 -13.63 43.39
CA GLY A 15 -8.76 -14.57 43.20
C GLY A 15 -7.95 -14.42 41.91
N TYR A 16 -8.43 -13.71 40.88
CA TYR A 16 -7.86 -13.87 39.53
C TYR A 16 -6.67 -12.96 39.15
N TRP A 17 -6.14 -12.16 40.08
CA TRP A 17 -5.10 -11.16 39.74
C TRP A 17 -3.70 -11.38 40.32
N LEU A 18 -3.44 -12.42 41.13
CA LEU A 18 -2.19 -12.49 41.90
C LEU A 18 -1.29 -13.74 41.73
N GLU A 19 -1.58 -14.66 40.82
CA GLU A 19 -0.70 -15.83 40.56
C GLU A 19 -0.14 -15.90 39.13
N GLY A 20 0.05 -14.73 38.50
CA GLY A 20 0.86 -14.61 37.29
C GLY A 20 2.35 -14.42 37.64
N GLU A 21 3.05 -15.48 38.04
CA GLU A 21 4.51 -15.44 38.21
C GLU A 21 5.17 -14.97 36.90
N GLY A 22 5.91 -13.86 36.98
CA GLY A 22 6.95 -13.53 36.00
C GLY A 22 6.68 -12.43 34.96
N ARG A 23 5.50 -11.77 34.94
CA ARG A 23 5.32 -10.55 34.11
C ARG A 23 5.23 -9.30 34.98
N SER A 24 6.39 -8.71 35.25
CA SER A 24 6.48 -7.41 35.91
C SER A 24 5.68 -6.35 35.11
N PRO A 25 4.61 -5.75 35.67
CA PRO A 25 3.84 -4.68 35.03
C PRO A 25 4.64 -3.37 34.89
N ALA A 26 5.88 -3.33 35.39
CA ALA A 26 6.78 -2.18 35.37
C ALA A 26 7.25 -1.72 33.97
N ARG A 27 6.85 -2.38 32.86
CA ARG A 27 7.35 -2.06 31.51
C ARG A 27 6.68 -0.86 30.82
N HIS A 28 5.69 -0.21 31.44
CA HIS A 28 4.91 0.82 30.74
C HIS A 28 5.11 2.26 31.23
N THR A 29 5.90 2.48 32.27
CA THR A 29 6.26 3.84 32.72
C THR A 29 7.75 3.98 32.94
N THR A 30 8.33 5.08 32.46
CA THR A 30 9.72 5.48 32.71
C THR A 30 9.82 6.57 33.76
N ASP A 31 8.71 6.91 34.44
CA ASP A 31 8.67 7.94 35.47
C ASP A 31 9.37 7.43 36.75
N PRO A 32 10.49 8.05 37.17
CA PRO A 32 11.27 7.61 38.32
C PRO A 32 10.48 7.69 39.64
N LEU A 33 9.55 8.65 39.77
CA LEU A 33 8.71 8.77 40.96
C LEU A 33 7.67 7.65 41.01
N ALA A 34 7.04 7.35 39.87
CA ALA A 34 6.09 6.24 39.78
C ALA A 34 6.76 4.89 40.07
N LEU A 35 7.99 4.69 39.58
CA LEU A 35 8.78 3.49 39.86
C LEU A 35 9.18 3.40 41.35
N HIS A 36 9.53 4.53 41.98
CA HIS A 36 9.84 4.59 43.40
C HIS A 36 8.61 4.26 44.26
N ILE A 37 7.46 4.88 43.99
CA ILE A 37 6.19 4.58 44.68
C ILE A 37 5.84 3.10 44.50
N PHE A 38 5.98 2.55 43.29
CA PHE A 38 5.74 1.13 43.06
C PHE A 38 6.68 0.23 43.89
N GLY A 39 7.95 0.60 44.01
CA GLY A 39 8.92 -0.08 44.88
C GLY A 39 8.50 -0.07 46.34
N LEU A 40 8.03 1.06 46.85
CA LEU A 40 7.54 1.23 48.22
C LEU A 40 6.25 0.43 48.49
N LEU A 41 5.37 0.31 47.50
CA LEU A 41 4.11 -0.43 47.62
C LEU A 41 4.28 -1.94 47.52
N ARG A 42 5.33 -2.41 46.83
CA ARG A 42 5.55 -3.83 46.54
C ARG A 42 5.55 -4.76 47.77
N PRO A 43 6.19 -4.43 48.91
CA PRO A 43 6.22 -5.31 50.08
C PRO A 43 4.94 -5.23 50.95
N LEU A 44 4.03 -4.30 50.69
CA LEU A 44 2.82 -4.12 51.50
C LEU A 44 1.75 -5.18 51.18
N GLU A 45 0.87 -5.44 52.15
CA GLU A 45 -0.27 -6.32 51.96
C GLU A 45 -1.21 -5.82 50.84
N ALA A 46 -2.02 -6.72 50.27
CA ALA A 46 -2.92 -6.37 49.17
C ALA A 46 -3.91 -5.26 49.57
N THR A 47 -4.41 -5.28 50.80
CA THR A 47 -5.35 -4.29 51.34
C THR A 47 -4.73 -2.89 51.39
N ASP A 48 -3.49 -2.77 51.86
CA ASP A 48 -2.78 -1.49 51.95
C ASP A 48 -2.42 -0.94 50.57
N ARG A 49 -1.99 -1.81 49.65
CA ARG A 49 -1.75 -1.42 48.25
C ARG A 49 -3.01 -0.85 47.60
N LEU A 50 -4.16 -1.50 47.81
CA LEU A 50 -5.45 -1.03 47.31
C LEU A 50 -5.87 0.28 47.96
N LEU A 51 -5.65 0.45 49.26
CA LEU A 51 -5.93 1.69 49.97
C LEU A 51 -5.10 2.85 49.41
N VAL A 52 -3.78 2.67 49.24
CA VAL A 52 -2.91 3.72 48.67
C VAL A 52 -3.29 4.02 47.22
N LEU A 53 -3.59 3.01 46.40
CA LEU A 53 -4.06 3.25 45.03
C LEU A 53 -5.40 3.98 44.98
N ARG A 54 -6.32 3.68 45.91
CA ARG A 54 -7.61 4.37 46.04
C ARG A 54 -7.41 5.82 46.46
N GLN A 55 -6.51 6.08 47.41
CA GLN A 55 -6.17 7.43 47.87
C GLN A 55 -5.42 8.23 46.79
N LEU A 56 -4.49 7.63 46.07
CA LEU A 56 -3.82 8.27 44.92
C LEU A 56 -4.81 8.58 43.79
N ARG A 57 -5.82 7.73 43.57
CA ARG A 57 -6.90 8.02 42.62
C ARG A 57 -7.81 9.13 43.13
N ALA A 58 -8.22 9.10 44.39
CA ALA A 58 -9.02 10.16 45.00
C ALA A 58 -8.26 11.49 44.96
N ALA A 59 -6.99 11.51 45.33
CA ALA A 59 -6.10 12.67 45.23
C ALA A 59 -5.73 13.05 43.79
N ALA A 60 -5.85 12.16 42.80
CA ALA A 60 -5.75 12.54 41.38
C ALA A 60 -7.05 13.16 40.84
N VAL A 61 -8.19 12.87 41.48
CA VAL A 61 -9.47 13.51 41.22
C VAL A 61 -9.61 14.84 42.00
N GLU A 62 -9.03 14.93 43.20
CA GLU A 62 -9.19 16.05 44.14
C GLU A 62 -7.95 16.94 44.35
N GLY A 63 -6.75 16.43 44.04
CA GLY A 63 -5.50 17.19 44.16
C GLY A 63 -5.40 18.27 43.08
N PRO A 64 -4.48 19.25 43.24
CA PRO A 64 -4.30 20.28 42.24
C PRO A 64 -3.89 19.59 40.95
N SER A 65 -4.83 19.48 40.02
CA SER A 65 -4.53 19.32 38.61
C SER A 65 -3.31 20.17 38.35
N THR A 66 -2.20 19.63 37.83
CA THR A 66 -1.18 20.47 37.19
C THR A 66 -1.97 21.53 36.46
N PRO A 67 -1.90 22.82 36.86
CA PRO A 67 -2.99 23.76 36.59
C PRO A 67 -3.29 23.59 35.13
N GLU A 68 -4.55 23.29 34.79
CA GLU A 68 -4.97 23.01 33.42
C GLU A 68 -4.26 23.91 32.37
N PRO A 69 -3.95 25.20 32.69
CA PRO A 69 -3.00 26.04 31.96
C PRO A 69 -1.63 25.43 31.56
N GLU A 70 -0.86 24.83 32.47
CA GLU A 70 0.49 24.31 32.22
C GLU A 70 0.46 23.09 31.28
N ARG A 71 -0.48 22.16 31.49
CA ARG A 71 -0.64 21.02 30.59
C ARG A 71 -1.06 21.45 29.20
N GLN A 72 -1.99 22.40 29.12
CA GLN A 72 -2.40 22.99 27.86
C GLN A 72 -1.26 23.76 27.19
N HIS A 73 -0.42 24.46 27.97
CA HIS A 73 0.74 25.19 27.46
C HIS A 73 1.80 24.24 26.85
N ALA A 74 2.20 23.20 27.56
CA ALA A 74 3.14 22.20 27.03
C ALA A 74 2.59 21.50 25.77
N ALA A 75 1.29 21.19 25.74
CA ALA A 75 0.64 20.65 24.55
C ALA A 75 0.62 21.65 23.38
N ARG A 76 0.36 22.93 23.61
CA ARG A 76 0.44 23.99 22.59
C ARG A 76 1.84 24.07 21.99
N MET A 77 2.88 24.13 22.84
CA MET A 77 4.28 24.21 22.39
C MET A 77 4.68 23.01 21.53
N ALA A 78 4.30 21.80 21.93
CA ALA A 78 4.61 20.59 21.17
C ALA A 78 3.90 20.55 19.81
N VAL A 79 2.63 20.95 19.74
CA VAL A 79 1.88 21.00 18.47
C VAL A 79 2.39 22.12 17.57
N GLN A 80 2.75 23.29 18.14
CA GLN A 80 3.33 24.40 17.39
C GLN A 80 4.66 24.00 16.75
N ARG A 81 5.58 23.42 17.53
CA ARG A 81 6.86 22.93 17.01
C ARG A 81 6.68 21.92 15.86
N PHE A 82 5.74 20.98 16.02
CA PHE A 82 5.40 20.03 14.96
C PHE A 82 4.91 20.73 13.67
N LEU A 83 4.10 21.79 13.80
CA LEU A 83 3.61 22.56 12.66
C LEU A 83 4.75 23.32 11.98
N ASP A 84 5.62 23.97 12.76
CA ASP A 84 6.75 24.75 12.26
C ASP A 84 7.73 23.86 11.47
N GLU A 85 8.02 22.66 11.98
CA GLU A 85 8.96 21.73 11.33
C GLU A 85 8.38 21.01 10.12
N THR A 86 7.07 20.75 10.09
CA THR A 86 6.46 19.92 9.03
C THR A 86 5.65 20.69 7.98
N GLY A 87 5.39 21.98 8.22
CA GLY A 87 4.76 22.91 7.26
C GLY A 87 3.40 22.48 6.74
N GLY A 88 2.70 21.56 7.42
CA GLY A 88 1.49 20.94 6.88
C GLY A 88 0.38 20.76 7.92
N PRO A 89 -0.81 20.29 7.49
CA PRO A 89 -1.98 20.22 8.34
C PRO A 89 -1.80 19.24 9.52
N ALA A 90 -2.25 19.66 10.71
CA ALA A 90 -2.14 18.86 11.92
C ALA A 90 -3.14 17.70 11.92
N SER A 91 -2.60 16.49 11.91
CA SER A 91 -3.36 15.27 12.17
C SER A 91 -2.67 14.46 13.26
N ALA A 92 -3.47 13.79 14.08
CA ALA A 92 -3.03 12.91 15.15
C ALA A 92 -1.96 11.90 14.67
N LYS A 93 -2.24 11.24 13.53
CA LYS A 93 -1.33 10.27 12.93
C LYS A 93 0.00 10.89 12.48
N ARG A 94 -0.04 12.09 11.89
CA ARG A 94 1.19 12.80 11.47
C ARG A 94 2.01 13.24 12.66
N TYR A 95 1.38 13.82 13.68
CA TYR A 95 2.06 14.17 14.93
C TYR A 95 2.72 12.93 15.56
N SER A 96 2.01 11.80 15.63
CA SER A 96 2.58 10.58 16.21
C SER A 96 3.74 10.02 15.38
N ALA A 97 3.68 10.11 14.05
CA ALA A 97 4.77 9.69 13.18
C ALA A 97 5.99 10.62 13.30
N TRP A 98 5.77 11.93 13.28
CA TRP A 98 6.81 12.95 13.50
C TRP A 98 7.48 12.76 14.86
N ARG A 99 6.69 12.67 15.95
CA ARG A 99 7.21 12.40 17.30
C ARG A 99 8.03 11.12 17.36
N GLY A 100 7.61 10.07 16.65
CA GLY A 100 8.32 8.78 16.62
C GLY A 100 9.70 8.86 15.97
N ALA A 101 9.87 9.78 15.01
CA ALA A 101 11.12 10.02 14.29
C ALA A 101 11.99 11.11 14.91
N HIS A 102 11.43 11.97 15.77
CA HIS A 102 12.13 13.09 16.38
C HIS A 102 13.16 12.63 17.44
N GLU A 103 14.31 13.31 17.51
CA GLU A 103 15.42 12.96 18.43
C GLU A 103 14.95 13.01 19.90
N GLU A 104 14.23 14.06 20.25
CA GLU A 104 13.68 14.29 21.60
C GLU A 104 12.32 13.61 21.84
N LYS A 105 12.02 12.47 21.23
CA LYS A 105 10.70 11.80 21.34
C LYS A 105 10.21 11.55 22.77
N GLN A 106 11.12 11.47 23.73
CA GLN A 106 10.82 11.24 25.16
C GLN A 106 10.35 12.51 25.88
N SER A 107 10.82 13.70 25.49
CA SER A 107 10.38 14.98 26.06
C SER A 107 9.07 15.48 25.44
N LEU A 108 8.76 15.04 24.22
CA LEU A 108 7.54 15.41 23.52
C LEU A 108 6.31 14.65 24.05
N PRO A 109 5.21 15.34 24.39
CA PRO A 109 4.01 14.69 24.92
C PRO A 109 3.39 13.76 23.88
N ALA A 110 2.90 12.61 24.34
CA ALA A 110 2.19 11.67 23.48
C ALA A 110 0.87 12.28 22.97
N GLN A 111 0.42 11.83 21.80
CA GLN A 111 -0.83 12.30 21.18
C GLN A 111 -2.05 12.18 22.12
N GLN A 112 -2.15 11.07 22.87
CA GLN A 112 -3.23 10.86 23.83
C GLN A 112 -3.16 11.83 25.02
N TRP A 113 -1.95 12.20 25.45
CA TRP A 113 -1.75 13.18 26.51
C TRP A 113 -2.25 14.55 26.07
N ILE A 114 -1.84 15.02 24.88
CA ILE A 114 -2.33 16.27 24.29
C ILE A 114 -3.86 16.26 24.18
N ALA A 115 -4.45 15.16 23.71
CA ALA A 115 -5.90 15.04 23.60
C ALA A 115 -6.60 15.18 24.96
N ARG A 116 -6.08 14.57 26.03
CA ARG A 116 -6.65 14.65 27.38
C ARG A 116 -6.52 16.05 27.98
N SER A 117 -5.45 16.79 27.70
CA SER A 117 -5.26 18.17 28.14
C SER A 117 -6.31 19.15 27.61
N PHE A 118 -7.09 18.76 26.60
CA PHE A 118 -8.15 19.57 25.99
C PHE A 118 -9.48 18.79 25.85
N GLY A 119 -9.89 18.08 26.90
CA GLY A 119 -11.22 17.44 26.92
C GLY A 119 -11.33 16.16 26.08
N GLY A 120 -10.23 15.41 25.93
CA GLY A 120 -10.21 14.00 25.56
C GLY A 120 -10.11 13.67 24.07
N SER A 121 -9.95 14.65 23.18
CA SER A 121 -9.80 14.36 21.74
C SER A 121 -8.81 15.30 21.05
N TRP A 122 -8.11 14.78 20.04
CA TRP A 122 -7.18 15.58 19.24
C TRP A 122 -7.85 16.76 18.53
N ILE A 123 -9.11 16.59 18.09
CA ILE A 123 -9.89 17.65 17.45
C ILE A 123 -10.18 18.78 18.44
N ARG A 124 -10.62 18.44 19.66
CA ARG A 124 -10.82 19.44 20.72
C ARG A 124 -9.52 20.12 21.11
N ALA A 125 -8.40 19.39 21.11
CA ALA A 125 -7.08 19.98 21.32
C ALA A 125 -6.75 21.02 20.25
N LEU A 126 -6.84 20.68 18.96
CA LEU A 126 -6.59 21.65 17.90
C LEU A 126 -7.55 22.85 17.98
N ALA A 127 -8.83 22.62 18.22
CA ALA A 127 -9.81 23.70 18.40
C ALA A 127 -9.47 24.61 19.59
N GLY A 128 -9.09 24.03 20.73
CA GLY A 128 -8.64 24.77 21.93
C GLY A 128 -7.29 25.48 21.76
N MET A 129 -6.58 25.20 20.67
CA MET A 129 -5.37 25.91 20.24
C MET A 129 -5.64 26.94 19.13
N GLY A 130 -6.90 27.11 18.71
CA GLY A 130 -7.25 27.98 17.57
C GLY A 130 -6.83 27.43 16.20
N LEU A 131 -6.45 26.15 16.13
CA LEU A 131 -6.01 25.49 14.90
C LEU A 131 -7.19 24.80 14.21
N GLN A 132 -7.28 24.94 12.89
CA GLN A 132 -8.29 24.24 12.10
C GLN A 132 -7.89 22.75 11.96
N PRO A 133 -8.68 21.82 12.51
CA PRO A 133 -8.39 20.40 12.37
C PRO A 133 -8.51 19.98 10.90
N THR A 134 -7.57 19.16 10.43
CA THR A 134 -7.73 18.49 9.14
C THR A 134 -9.05 17.70 9.17
N LEU A 135 -10.01 18.05 8.30
CA LEU A 135 -11.44 17.65 8.27
C LEU A 135 -11.76 16.14 8.30
N ASP A 136 -10.77 15.26 8.42
CA ASP A 136 -10.91 13.83 8.11
C ASP A 136 -11.54 12.99 9.25
N HIS A 137 -11.66 13.53 10.48
CA HIS A 137 -12.18 12.77 11.62
C HIS A 137 -13.55 13.25 12.15
N SER A 138 -13.82 14.55 12.16
CA SER A 138 -15.14 15.10 12.56
C SER A 138 -16.21 14.81 11.52
N ALA A 139 -15.92 15.02 10.23
CA ALA A 139 -16.81 14.64 9.14
C ALA A 139 -17.06 13.12 9.12
N ARG A 140 -16.07 12.32 9.53
CA ARG A 140 -16.18 10.86 9.62
C ARG A 140 -17.02 10.43 10.83
N ARG A 141 -16.92 11.10 11.98
CA ARG A 141 -17.77 10.87 13.17
C ARG A 141 -19.21 11.35 12.98
N MET A 142 -19.43 12.52 12.37
CA MET A 142 -20.78 13.01 12.06
C MET A 142 -21.50 12.06 11.10
N ARG A 143 -20.79 11.49 10.12
CA ARG A 143 -21.32 10.43 9.26
C ARG A 143 -21.69 9.13 9.98
N THR A 144 -21.13 8.85 11.15
CA THR A 144 -21.51 7.65 11.93
C THR A 144 -22.82 7.84 12.67
N MET A 145 -23.17 9.08 13.02
CA MET A 145 -24.42 9.39 13.74
C MET A 145 -25.58 9.70 12.80
N LEU A 146 -25.30 10.07 11.56
CA LEU A 146 -26.33 10.35 10.57
C LEU A 146 -26.67 9.07 9.79
N PRO A 147 -27.94 8.87 9.42
CA PRO A 147 -28.31 7.81 8.51
C PRO A 147 -27.43 7.85 7.25
N PRO A 148 -26.99 6.69 6.73
CA PRO A 148 -26.25 6.68 5.47
C PRO A 148 -27.11 7.35 4.38
N PRO A 149 -26.50 8.12 3.46
CA PRO A 149 -27.25 8.78 2.41
C PRO A 149 -28.04 7.75 1.60
N THR A 150 -29.27 8.10 1.25
CA THR A 150 -30.11 7.32 0.34
C THR A 150 -29.51 7.28 -1.07
N ASP A 151 -29.94 6.31 -1.88
CA ASP A 151 -29.47 6.21 -3.27
C ASP A 151 -29.77 7.48 -4.05
N GLU A 152 -30.96 8.06 -3.85
CA GLU A 152 -31.34 9.31 -4.52
C GLU A 152 -30.50 10.51 -4.06
N GLU A 153 -30.11 10.60 -2.79
CA GLU A 153 -29.19 11.65 -2.33
C GLU A 153 -27.80 11.52 -2.95
N MET A 154 -27.31 10.28 -3.11
CA MET A 154 -26.05 10.02 -3.80
C MET A 154 -26.14 10.45 -5.27
N LEU A 155 -27.19 10.04 -5.99
CA LEU A 155 -27.39 10.39 -7.40
C LEU A 155 -27.61 11.90 -7.58
N ARG A 156 -28.37 12.55 -6.69
CA ARG A 156 -28.55 14.01 -6.65
C ARG A 156 -27.21 14.73 -6.50
N SER A 157 -26.33 14.25 -5.62
CA SER A 157 -25.00 14.85 -5.45
C SER A 157 -24.13 14.75 -6.70
N LEU A 158 -24.29 13.69 -7.50
CA LEU A 158 -23.61 13.56 -8.80
C LEU A 158 -24.13 14.58 -9.81
N ARG A 159 -25.46 14.72 -9.91
CA ARG A 159 -26.11 15.72 -10.79
C ARG A 159 -25.70 17.14 -10.41
N GLU A 160 -25.74 17.47 -9.12
CA GLU A 160 -25.36 18.78 -8.60
C GLU A 160 -23.88 19.10 -8.87
N CYS A 161 -22.99 18.12 -8.69
CA CYS A 161 -21.58 18.28 -9.00
C CYS A 161 -21.34 18.52 -10.50
N ALA A 162 -21.94 17.69 -11.36
CA ALA A 162 -21.81 17.82 -12.81
C ALA A 162 -22.33 19.18 -13.31
N PHE A 163 -23.51 19.59 -12.84
CA PHE A 163 -24.11 20.88 -13.15
C PHE A 163 -23.21 22.05 -12.75
N GLN A 164 -22.70 22.05 -11.51
CA GLN A 164 -21.87 23.15 -11.01
C GLN A 164 -20.51 23.27 -11.70
N LEU A 165 -19.94 22.15 -12.12
CA LEU A 165 -18.68 22.15 -12.84
C LEU A 165 -18.86 22.40 -14.35
N GLY A 166 -20.10 22.46 -14.85
CA GLY A 166 -20.39 22.56 -16.29
C GLY A 166 -19.83 21.35 -17.06
N LEU A 167 -19.83 20.18 -16.42
CA LEU A 167 -19.24 18.97 -16.98
C LEU A 167 -20.32 17.98 -17.35
N ASP A 168 -20.38 17.62 -18.64
CA ASP A 168 -21.16 16.46 -19.09
C ASP A 168 -20.55 15.15 -18.57
N ARG A 169 -19.25 15.17 -18.23
CA ARG A 169 -18.47 14.01 -17.78
C ARG A 169 -17.81 14.23 -16.43
N LEU A 170 -18.25 13.46 -15.44
CA LEU A 170 -17.74 13.58 -14.07
C LEU A 170 -16.81 12.41 -13.68
N THR A 171 -15.51 12.65 -13.56
CA THR A 171 -14.61 11.66 -12.96
C THR A 171 -14.80 11.60 -11.44
N PHE A 172 -14.50 10.45 -10.82
CA PHE A 172 -14.55 10.34 -9.37
C PHE A 172 -13.58 11.32 -8.67
N ALA A 173 -12.45 11.63 -9.29
CA ALA A 173 -11.49 12.61 -8.76
C ALA A 173 -12.09 14.02 -8.70
N GLN A 174 -12.76 14.46 -9.77
CA GLN A 174 -13.47 15.75 -9.82
C GLN A 174 -14.60 15.79 -8.79
N TYR A 175 -15.43 14.74 -8.72
CA TYR A 175 -16.47 14.64 -7.70
C TYR A 175 -15.92 14.72 -6.28
N ARG A 176 -14.84 13.97 -5.99
CA ARG A 176 -14.20 13.98 -4.67
C ARG A 176 -13.66 15.37 -4.32
N GLN A 177 -12.99 16.05 -5.26
CA GLN A 177 -12.45 17.39 -5.05
C GLN A 177 -13.58 18.39 -4.76
N TRP A 178 -14.65 18.36 -5.56
CA TRP A 178 -15.85 19.16 -5.33
C TRP A 178 -16.49 18.87 -3.97
N ALA A 179 -16.69 17.59 -3.62
CA ALA A 179 -17.29 17.19 -2.35
C ALA A 179 -16.44 17.62 -1.14
N VAL A 180 -15.11 17.55 -1.25
CA VAL A 180 -14.19 18.04 -0.22
C VAL A 180 -14.28 19.57 -0.08
N GLY A 181 -14.30 20.31 -1.20
CA GLY A 181 -14.46 21.77 -1.18
C GLY A 181 -15.79 22.21 -0.54
N ARG A 182 -16.88 21.52 -0.87
CA ARG A 182 -18.20 21.72 -0.26
C ARG A 182 -18.20 21.51 1.25
N LEU A 183 -17.60 20.40 1.71
CA LEU A 183 -17.47 20.11 3.15
C LEU A 183 -16.58 21.15 3.86
N ALA A 184 -15.53 21.63 3.20
CA ALA A 184 -14.64 22.66 3.75
C ALA A 184 -15.34 24.04 3.85
N ALA A 185 -16.24 24.35 2.93
CA ALA A 185 -17.05 25.57 2.96
C ALA A 185 -18.17 25.54 4.02
N GLY A 186 -18.17 24.56 4.92
CA GLY A 186 -19.17 24.44 5.99
C GLY A 186 -20.56 24.07 5.48
N GLN A 187 -20.71 23.66 4.22
CA GLN A 187 -21.98 23.16 3.71
C GLN A 187 -22.22 21.76 4.27
N THR A 188 -22.94 21.74 5.39
CA THR A 188 -23.39 20.59 6.16
C THR A 188 -24.49 19.82 5.44
N ARG A 189 -24.29 19.45 4.17
CA ARG A 189 -25.02 18.31 3.62
C ARG A 189 -24.29 17.05 4.06
N PRO A 190 -24.80 16.29 5.05
CA PRO A 190 -24.13 15.09 5.55
C PRO A 190 -24.05 13.95 4.52
N THR A 191 -24.65 14.15 3.35
CA THR A 191 -24.83 13.16 2.29
C THR A 191 -23.69 13.12 1.28
N LEU A 192 -22.75 14.08 1.29
CA LEU A 192 -21.63 14.06 0.35
C LEU A 192 -20.68 12.90 0.69
N ILE A 193 -20.36 12.07 -0.30
CA ILE A 193 -19.51 10.89 -0.13
C ILE A 193 -18.13 11.17 -0.74
N ILE A 194 -17.05 11.04 0.03
CA ILE A 194 -15.68 11.30 -0.46
C ILE A 194 -14.93 10.04 -0.93
N SER A 195 -15.56 8.86 -0.81
CA SER A 195 -15.00 7.56 -1.18
C SER A 195 -15.80 6.92 -2.33
N ALA A 196 -15.14 6.20 -3.23
CA ALA A 196 -15.82 5.52 -4.33
C ALA A 196 -16.58 4.26 -3.88
N GLN A 197 -16.20 3.70 -2.72
CA GLN A 197 -16.69 2.40 -2.27
C GLN A 197 -18.21 2.34 -2.05
N PRO A 198 -18.88 3.37 -1.47
CA PRO A 198 -20.33 3.39 -1.39
C PRO A 198 -21.03 3.35 -2.76
N PHE A 199 -20.48 4.03 -3.77
CA PHE A 199 -21.01 3.96 -5.14
C PHE A 199 -20.87 2.56 -5.73
N HIS A 200 -19.72 1.90 -5.51
CA HIS A 200 -19.52 0.52 -5.95
C HIS A 200 -20.46 -0.47 -5.26
N ARG A 201 -20.67 -0.32 -3.95
CA ARG A 201 -21.56 -1.22 -3.19
C ARG A 201 -23.02 -1.07 -3.58
N ARG A 202 -23.49 0.17 -3.78
CA ARG A 202 -24.91 0.45 -4.04
C ARG A 202 -25.29 0.35 -5.51
N PHE A 203 -24.39 0.73 -6.41
CA PHE A 203 -24.67 0.79 -7.85
C PHE A 203 -23.82 -0.19 -8.67
N GLY A 204 -22.97 -0.99 -8.05
CA GLY A 204 -22.05 -1.94 -8.70
C GLY A 204 -20.79 -1.29 -9.26
N SER A 205 -20.86 -0.06 -9.78
CA SER A 205 -19.70 0.70 -10.27
C SER A 205 -19.95 2.20 -10.29
N TRP A 206 -18.88 3.00 -10.27
CA TRP A 206 -18.96 4.46 -10.49
C TRP A 206 -19.65 4.81 -11.81
N ARG A 207 -19.35 4.06 -12.88
CA ARG A 207 -19.96 4.25 -14.18
C ARG A 207 -21.49 4.09 -14.12
N ARG A 208 -21.96 3.04 -13.43
CA ARG A 208 -23.39 2.77 -13.28
C ARG A 208 -24.09 3.86 -12.46
N SER A 209 -23.44 4.39 -11.42
CA SER A 209 -24.01 5.52 -10.67
C SER A 209 -24.15 6.79 -11.50
N GLN A 210 -23.22 7.06 -12.42
CA GLN A 210 -23.36 8.20 -13.34
C GLN A 210 -24.52 8.00 -14.31
N GLN A 211 -24.68 6.79 -14.87
CA GLN A 211 -25.81 6.45 -15.75
C GLN A 211 -27.15 6.64 -15.03
N LEU A 212 -27.28 6.14 -13.79
CA LEU A 212 -28.48 6.30 -12.98
C LEU A 212 -28.74 7.75 -12.58
N ALA A 213 -27.69 8.56 -12.49
CA ALA A 213 -27.81 10.00 -12.28
C ALA A 213 -28.25 10.76 -13.55
N GLY A 214 -28.38 10.10 -14.71
CA GLY A 214 -28.70 10.76 -15.98
C GLY A 214 -27.54 11.59 -16.53
N LEU A 215 -26.32 11.36 -16.04
CA LEU A 215 -25.11 11.96 -16.60
C LEU A 215 -24.72 11.19 -17.85
N ASP A 216 -24.42 11.88 -18.94
CA ASP A 216 -24.02 11.24 -20.17
C ASP A 216 -22.69 10.50 -19.97
N VAL A 217 -22.79 9.18 -19.93
CA VAL A 217 -21.63 8.30 -19.81
C VAL A 217 -21.20 7.89 -21.20
N MET A 218 -20.94 8.90 -22.03
CA MET A 218 -20.29 8.76 -23.32
C MET A 218 -19.21 7.69 -23.19
N VAL A 219 -19.37 6.64 -24.00
CA VAL A 219 -18.57 5.42 -24.00
C VAL A 219 -17.17 5.76 -24.51
N GLY A 220 -16.33 6.46 -23.75
CA GLY A 220 -15.03 6.86 -24.30
C GLY A 220 -14.17 7.68 -23.36
N TRP A 221 -13.13 7.05 -22.81
CA TRP A 221 -11.73 7.33 -23.16
C TRP A 221 -10.78 6.44 -22.36
N ARG A 222 -11.10 6.21 -21.08
CA ARG A 222 -10.58 5.05 -20.37
C ARG A 222 -11.44 3.90 -20.82
N GLY A 223 -10.93 3.13 -21.79
CA GLY A 223 -11.60 2.00 -22.42
C GLY A 223 -12.57 1.39 -21.43
N ALA A 224 -13.86 1.37 -21.80
CA ALA A 224 -14.89 0.75 -21.01
C ALA A 224 -14.25 -0.48 -20.37
N SER A 225 -14.33 -0.60 -19.04
CA SER A 225 -14.18 -1.90 -18.42
C SER A 225 -15.36 -2.70 -18.96
N VAL A 226 -15.23 -3.12 -20.22
CA VAL A 226 -16.14 -4.03 -20.90
C VAL A 226 -15.95 -5.27 -20.08
N THR A 227 -16.92 -5.48 -19.21
CA THR A 227 -16.99 -6.51 -18.19
C THR A 227 -16.66 -7.85 -18.81
N ARG A 228 -15.39 -8.28 -18.78
CA ARG A 228 -14.83 -9.62 -19.07
C ARG A 228 -15.30 -10.38 -20.33
N ARG A 229 -16.29 -9.93 -21.12
CA ARG A 229 -17.07 -10.81 -22.01
C ARG A 229 -17.01 -10.52 -23.52
N GLU A 230 -16.41 -9.44 -24.00
CA GLU A 230 -16.64 -9.04 -25.42
C GLU A 230 -15.38 -8.83 -26.27
N TYR A 231 -14.26 -9.45 -25.94
CA TYR A 231 -13.16 -9.55 -26.91
C TYR A 231 -13.08 -11.00 -27.42
N PRO A 232 -13.59 -11.28 -28.64
CA PRO A 232 -13.36 -12.56 -29.30
C PRO A 232 -11.87 -12.88 -29.32
N GLN A 233 -11.53 -14.15 -29.13
CA GLN A 233 -10.14 -14.59 -29.08
C GLN A 233 -9.38 -14.23 -30.37
N GLU A 234 -10.04 -14.35 -31.51
CA GLU A 234 -9.52 -13.99 -32.83
C GLU A 234 -9.16 -12.50 -32.92
N GLN A 235 -9.98 -11.62 -32.33
CA GLN A 235 -9.74 -10.19 -32.32
C GLN A 235 -8.51 -9.84 -31.45
N LEU A 236 -8.34 -10.51 -30.32
CA LEU A 236 -7.14 -10.36 -29.49
C LEU A 236 -5.88 -10.80 -30.23
N ILE A 237 -5.96 -11.93 -30.96
CA ILE A 237 -4.85 -12.42 -31.79
C ILE A 237 -4.50 -11.42 -32.89
N ALA A 238 -5.50 -10.86 -33.58
CA ALA A 238 -5.28 -9.84 -34.61
C ALA A 238 -4.56 -8.60 -34.04
N TRP A 239 -4.96 -8.10 -32.87
CA TRP A 239 -4.29 -6.97 -32.23
C TRP A 239 -2.87 -7.30 -31.76
N LEU A 240 -2.60 -8.53 -31.32
CA LEU A 240 -1.24 -8.94 -30.97
C LEU A 240 -0.31 -8.98 -32.19
N LYS A 241 -0.80 -9.49 -33.33
CA LYS A 241 -0.05 -9.49 -34.61
C LYS A 241 0.22 -8.06 -35.08
N GLU A 242 -0.81 -7.22 -35.07
CA GLU A 242 -0.68 -5.81 -35.45
C GLU A 242 0.29 -5.05 -34.53
N ALA A 243 0.25 -5.30 -33.22
CA ALA A 243 1.21 -4.73 -32.29
C ALA A 243 2.64 -5.21 -32.58
N SER A 244 2.82 -6.50 -32.90
CA SER A 244 4.11 -7.07 -33.26
C SER A 244 4.72 -6.39 -34.48
N GLU A 245 3.92 -6.21 -35.53
CA GLU A 245 4.31 -5.54 -36.77
C GLU A 245 4.68 -4.08 -36.52
N ALA A 246 3.85 -3.36 -35.76
CA ALA A 246 4.08 -1.94 -35.44
C ALA A 246 5.31 -1.72 -34.54
N ILE A 247 5.60 -2.63 -33.61
CA ILE A 247 6.78 -2.56 -32.75
C ILE A 247 8.04 -3.04 -33.49
N GLY A 248 7.88 -3.87 -34.54
CA GLY A 248 8.99 -4.44 -35.30
C GLY A 248 9.66 -5.64 -34.61
N VAL A 249 9.01 -6.26 -33.63
CA VAL A 249 9.54 -7.44 -32.93
C VAL A 249 8.45 -8.49 -32.74
N ARG A 250 8.77 -9.75 -33.02
CA ARG A 250 7.87 -10.90 -32.77
C ARG A 250 7.64 -11.15 -31.28
N ARG A 251 8.67 -10.91 -30.48
CA ARG A 251 8.67 -11.12 -29.03
C ARG A 251 8.60 -9.77 -28.31
N PHE A 252 7.43 -9.41 -27.80
CA PHE A 252 7.26 -8.19 -27.01
C PHE A 252 6.58 -8.47 -25.67
N SER A 253 6.89 -7.63 -24.70
CA SER A 253 6.31 -7.63 -23.35
C SER A 253 4.88 -7.09 -23.34
N GLY A 254 4.12 -7.44 -22.30
CA GLY A 254 2.82 -6.81 -22.03
C GLY A 254 2.93 -5.28 -21.86
N HIS A 255 4.05 -4.79 -21.34
CA HIS A 255 4.31 -3.35 -21.24
C HIS A 255 4.49 -2.69 -22.62
N GLN A 256 5.23 -3.31 -23.53
CA GLN A 256 5.37 -2.83 -24.91
C GLN A 256 4.01 -2.80 -25.62
N PHE A 257 3.17 -3.83 -25.40
CA PHE A 257 1.79 -3.82 -25.89
C PHE A 257 0.97 -2.66 -25.33
N ASP A 258 1.01 -2.43 -24.01
CA ASP A 258 0.27 -1.32 -23.38
C ASP A 258 0.79 0.06 -23.81
N LYS A 259 2.07 0.18 -24.17
CA LYS A 259 2.65 1.37 -24.78
C LYS A 259 2.11 1.58 -26.19
N TRP A 260 2.18 0.57 -27.05
CA TRP A 260 1.58 0.60 -28.40
C TRP A 260 0.09 0.92 -28.36
N ARG A 261 -0.65 0.26 -27.48
CA ARG A 261 -2.08 0.46 -27.22
C ARG A 261 -2.39 1.91 -26.90
N ARG A 262 -1.64 2.54 -25.99
CA ARG A 262 -1.84 3.96 -25.63
C ARG A 262 -1.62 4.87 -26.83
N ALA A 263 -0.52 4.68 -27.56
CA ALA A 263 -0.23 5.46 -28.77
C ALA A 263 -1.35 5.32 -29.82
N LYS A 264 -1.88 4.11 -30.00
CA LYS A 264 -2.98 3.86 -30.95
C LYS A 264 -4.31 4.48 -30.52
N ILE A 265 -4.60 4.50 -29.21
CA ILE A 265 -5.78 5.21 -28.66
C ILE A 265 -5.64 6.73 -28.82
N GLU A 266 -4.45 7.27 -28.54
CA GLU A 266 -4.15 8.70 -28.68
C GLU A 266 -4.26 9.15 -30.15
N ALA A 267 -3.70 8.38 -31.08
CA ALA A 267 -3.82 8.65 -32.52
C ALA A 267 -5.28 8.60 -33.00
N GLY A 268 -6.04 7.57 -32.59
CA GLY A 268 -7.47 7.49 -32.91
C GLY A 268 -8.24 8.70 -32.39
N ALA A 269 -7.95 9.14 -31.17
CA ALA A 269 -8.60 10.31 -30.59
C ALA A 269 -8.25 11.62 -31.29
N ALA A 270 -7.01 11.78 -31.76
CA ALA A 270 -6.61 12.93 -32.59
C ALA A 270 -7.41 12.99 -33.90
N ASP A 271 -7.76 11.82 -34.47
CA ASP A 271 -8.59 11.70 -35.67
C ASP A 271 -10.10 11.72 -35.38
N GLY A 272 -10.53 11.98 -34.14
CA GLY A 272 -11.95 11.93 -33.74
C GLY A 272 -12.57 10.52 -33.74
N ARG A 273 -11.75 9.46 -33.83
CA ARG A 273 -12.19 8.06 -33.82
C ARG A 273 -12.05 7.44 -32.43
N LEU A 274 -13.07 6.71 -32.01
CA LEU A 274 -13.00 5.92 -30.78
C LEU A 274 -12.29 4.59 -31.05
N VAL A 275 -11.04 4.46 -30.58
CA VAL A 275 -10.30 3.19 -30.60
C VAL A 275 -10.42 2.51 -29.24
N VAL A 276 -10.97 1.29 -29.23
CA VAL A 276 -11.10 0.47 -28.03
C VAL A 276 -10.15 -0.73 -28.14
N LEU A 277 -9.16 -0.77 -27.26
CA LEU A 277 -8.18 -1.86 -27.19
C LEU A 277 -8.07 -2.41 -25.76
N PRO A 278 -7.97 -3.73 -25.59
CA PRO A 278 -7.79 -4.39 -24.29
C PRO A 278 -6.43 -4.05 -23.71
N THR A 279 -6.28 -4.10 -22.40
CA THR A 279 -4.95 -4.01 -21.76
C THR A 279 -4.24 -5.36 -21.83
N SER A 280 -2.92 -5.36 -21.61
CA SER A 280 -2.15 -6.60 -21.51
C SER A 280 -2.72 -7.56 -20.46
N ASN A 281 -3.23 -7.04 -19.34
CA ASN A 281 -3.89 -7.84 -18.31
C ASN A 281 -5.19 -8.49 -18.81
N THR A 282 -6.00 -7.77 -19.60
CA THR A 282 -7.21 -8.34 -20.23
C THR A 282 -6.85 -9.48 -21.18
N VAL A 283 -5.78 -9.33 -21.96
CA VAL A 283 -5.27 -10.41 -22.83
C VAL A 283 -4.81 -11.60 -21.98
N CYS A 284 -4.01 -11.39 -20.93
CA CYS A 284 -3.57 -12.45 -20.02
C CYS A 284 -4.75 -13.18 -19.36
N LEU A 285 -5.79 -12.47 -18.94
CA LEU A 285 -6.99 -13.09 -18.36
C LEU A 285 -7.69 -14.03 -19.35
N ARG A 286 -7.56 -13.80 -20.66
CA ARG A 286 -8.16 -14.65 -21.71
C ARG A 286 -7.30 -15.86 -22.04
N PHE A 287 -5.98 -15.70 -22.15
CA PHE A 287 -5.05 -16.77 -22.56
C PHE A 287 -4.30 -17.44 -21.39
N GLY A 288 -4.51 -16.98 -20.16
CA GLY A 288 -3.82 -17.43 -18.94
C GLY A 288 -2.51 -16.70 -18.68
N THR A 289 -1.61 -16.66 -19.67
CA THR A 289 -0.33 -15.95 -19.58
C THR A 289 -0.05 -15.16 -20.86
N TRP A 290 0.86 -14.19 -20.77
CA TRP A 290 1.29 -13.43 -21.94
C TRP A 290 1.99 -14.30 -22.99
N GLY A 291 2.81 -15.27 -22.56
CA GLY A 291 3.42 -16.25 -23.46
C GLY A 291 2.39 -17.03 -24.27
N LYS A 292 1.38 -17.58 -23.57
CA LYS A 292 0.26 -18.29 -24.23
C LYS A 292 -0.50 -17.41 -25.21
N ALA A 293 -0.63 -16.12 -24.93
CA ALA A 293 -1.24 -15.17 -25.85
C ALA A 293 -0.40 -14.98 -27.13
N LEU A 294 0.92 -14.80 -27.00
CA LEU A 294 1.83 -14.69 -28.14
C LEU A 294 1.93 -15.99 -28.95
N LEU A 295 1.90 -17.15 -28.27
CA LEU A 295 1.84 -18.47 -28.90
C LEU A 295 0.56 -18.62 -29.72
N ALA A 296 -0.60 -18.29 -29.13
CA ALA A 296 -1.87 -18.33 -29.84
C ALA A 296 -1.90 -17.38 -31.05
N ALA A 297 -1.12 -16.29 -31.00
CA ALA A 297 -0.94 -15.39 -32.14
C ALA A 297 0.08 -15.89 -33.18
N GLY A 298 0.75 -17.02 -32.96
CA GLY A 298 1.80 -17.56 -33.83
C GLY A 298 3.06 -16.70 -33.86
N LEU A 299 3.27 -15.86 -32.84
CA LEU A 299 4.39 -14.94 -32.77
C LEU A 299 5.63 -15.58 -32.11
N ILE A 300 5.42 -16.64 -31.34
CA ILE A 300 6.47 -17.42 -30.68
C ILE A 300 6.13 -18.92 -30.78
N SER A 301 7.14 -19.79 -30.65
CA SER A 301 6.94 -21.25 -30.61
C SER A 301 6.37 -21.73 -29.29
N ASP A 302 5.86 -22.97 -29.26
CA ASP A 302 5.34 -23.60 -28.03
C ASP A 302 6.43 -23.67 -26.95
N TYR A 303 7.63 -24.06 -27.37
CA TYR A 303 8.84 -23.92 -26.56
C TYR A 303 8.99 -22.48 -26.06
N GLN A 304 8.98 -21.45 -26.89
CA GLN A 304 9.12 -20.07 -26.37
C GLN A 304 7.99 -19.59 -25.44
N SER A 305 6.77 -20.14 -25.58
CA SER A 305 5.57 -19.79 -24.80
C SER A 305 5.66 -20.17 -23.34
N ASP A 306 6.07 -21.43 -23.10
CA ASP A 306 6.27 -21.94 -21.74
C ASP A 306 7.33 -21.13 -20.98
N TRP A 307 8.18 -20.40 -21.72
CA TRP A 307 9.36 -19.71 -21.23
C TRP A 307 9.05 -18.22 -20.98
N PHE A 308 7.78 -17.80 -21.03
CA PHE A 308 7.35 -16.42 -20.86
C PHE A 308 6.61 -16.22 -19.51
N ILE A 309 7.33 -16.18 -18.38
CA ILE A 309 6.74 -15.79 -17.08
C ILE A 309 6.87 -14.27 -16.88
N GLY A 310 5.80 -13.66 -16.33
CA GLY A 310 5.88 -12.36 -15.66
C GLY A 310 5.95 -11.14 -16.57
N GLY A 311 5.60 -11.27 -17.85
CA GLY A 311 5.50 -10.13 -18.78
C GLY A 311 6.84 -9.51 -19.19
N GLN A 312 7.97 -10.01 -18.68
CA GLN A 312 9.34 -9.60 -19.06
C GLN A 312 10.00 -10.56 -20.06
N GLY A 313 9.26 -11.55 -20.56
CA GLY A 313 9.70 -12.38 -21.68
C GLY A 313 10.61 -13.54 -21.34
N VAL A 314 11.40 -13.51 -20.27
CA VAL A 314 12.39 -14.56 -19.99
C VAL A 314 12.07 -15.31 -18.70
N ARG A 315 11.62 -16.57 -18.78
CA ARG A 315 11.85 -17.56 -17.71
C ARG A 315 13.35 -17.80 -17.68
N ALA A 316 13.93 -17.70 -16.50
CA ALA A 316 15.27 -18.17 -16.30
C ALA A 316 15.30 -19.68 -16.41
N THR A 317 16.01 -20.20 -17.38
CA THR A 317 16.41 -21.61 -17.40
C THR A 317 17.32 -21.87 -16.20
N PRO A 318 17.45 -23.11 -15.68
CA PRO A 318 18.47 -23.41 -14.68
C PRO A 318 19.86 -22.92 -15.10
N GLU A 319 20.19 -23.01 -16.39
CA GLU A 319 21.42 -22.52 -17.00
C GLU A 319 21.48 -20.98 -16.98
N HIS A 320 20.38 -20.28 -17.21
CA HIS A 320 20.32 -18.81 -17.14
C HIS A 320 20.38 -18.31 -15.68
N VAL A 321 19.77 -19.03 -14.75
CA VAL A 321 19.92 -18.79 -13.31
C VAL A 321 21.38 -18.98 -12.90
N ALA A 322 21.99 -20.09 -13.32
CA ALA A 322 23.39 -20.40 -13.07
C ALA A 322 24.33 -19.36 -13.69
N TRP A 323 24.12 -19.01 -14.96
CA TRP A 323 24.86 -17.97 -15.67
C TRP A 323 24.76 -16.62 -14.98
N SER A 324 23.56 -16.19 -14.59
CA SER A 324 23.36 -14.90 -13.92
C SER A 324 24.08 -14.86 -12.57
N LEU A 325 23.98 -15.93 -11.79
CA LEU A 325 24.66 -16.04 -10.49
C LEU A 325 26.18 -16.11 -10.65
N TRP A 326 26.66 -16.87 -11.62
CA TRP A 326 28.09 -17.00 -11.88
C TRP A 326 28.70 -15.70 -12.38
N THR A 327 28.04 -15.00 -13.32
CA THR A 327 28.48 -13.70 -13.82
C THR A 327 28.55 -12.68 -12.68
N ALA A 328 27.51 -12.63 -11.84
CA ALA A 328 27.52 -11.78 -10.66
C ALA A 328 28.65 -12.15 -9.68
N LEU A 329 28.93 -13.44 -9.50
CA LEU A 329 29.98 -13.94 -8.62
C LEU A 329 31.37 -13.50 -9.09
N VAL A 330 31.64 -13.61 -10.40
CA VAL A 330 32.90 -13.17 -11.02
C VAL A 330 33.06 -11.66 -10.91
N GLU A 331 32.04 -10.87 -11.26
CA GLU A 331 32.13 -9.40 -11.24
C GLU A 331 32.20 -8.81 -9.82
N VAL A 332 31.55 -9.43 -8.83
CA VAL A 332 31.64 -9.03 -7.41
C VAL A 332 32.95 -9.51 -6.76
N GLY A 333 33.62 -10.51 -7.35
CA GLY A 333 34.96 -10.98 -7.01
C GLY A 333 35.06 -11.96 -5.83
N SER A 334 33.95 -12.31 -5.16
CA SER A 334 33.95 -13.34 -4.11
C SER A 334 32.54 -13.83 -3.73
N ALA A 335 32.41 -15.13 -3.45
CA ALA A 335 31.18 -15.76 -2.96
C ALA A 335 30.72 -15.19 -1.62
N SER A 336 31.65 -14.86 -0.71
CA SER A 336 31.30 -14.27 0.59
C SER A 336 30.73 -12.86 0.47
N ARG A 337 30.98 -12.17 -0.65
CA ARG A 337 30.47 -10.83 -0.95
C ARG A 337 29.16 -10.84 -1.75
N LEU A 338 28.79 -11.97 -2.35
CA LEU A 338 27.55 -12.11 -3.13
C LEU A 338 26.33 -12.40 -2.24
N THR A 339 25.96 -11.41 -1.45
CA THR A 339 24.68 -11.38 -0.71
C THR A 339 23.49 -11.11 -1.65
N GLN A 340 22.26 -11.38 -1.20
CA GLN A 340 21.05 -11.04 -1.95
C GLN A 340 20.98 -9.53 -2.28
N ARG A 341 21.42 -8.67 -1.36
CA ARG A 341 21.44 -7.21 -1.54
C ARG A 341 22.44 -6.81 -2.63
N THR A 342 23.66 -7.35 -2.57
CA THR A 342 24.71 -7.03 -3.55
C THR A 342 24.37 -7.56 -4.95
N TYR A 343 23.77 -8.76 -5.05
CA TYR A 343 23.23 -9.27 -6.32
C TYR A 343 22.13 -8.37 -6.87
N THR A 344 21.20 -7.88 -6.03
CA THR A 344 20.12 -7.00 -6.49
C THR A 344 20.67 -5.69 -7.04
N THR A 345 21.65 -5.09 -6.34
CA THR A 345 22.35 -3.88 -6.82
C THR A 345 23.07 -4.13 -8.15
N TRP A 346 23.81 -5.25 -8.25
CA TRP A 346 24.48 -5.67 -9.47
C TRP A 346 23.49 -5.86 -10.63
N ALA A 347 22.41 -6.62 -10.40
CA ALA A 347 21.38 -6.89 -11.39
C ALA A 347 20.77 -5.58 -11.90
N GLN A 348 20.43 -4.66 -10.99
CA GLN A 348 19.88 -3.36 -11.34
C GLN A 348 20.82 -2.52 -12.21
N ALA A 349 22.13 -2.50 -11.89
CA ALA A 349 23.12 -1.84 -12.72
C ALA A 349 23.16 -2.47 -14.12
N ARG A 350 23.13 -3.80 -14.22
CA ARG A 350 23.15 -4.51 -15.50
C ARG A 350 21.85 -4.37 -16.32
N TYR A 351 20.70 -4.17 -15.68
CA TYR A 351 19.46 -3.87 -16.37
C TYR A 351 19.55 -2.61 -17.24
N GLN A 352 20.36 -1.64 -16.84
CA GLN A 352 20.59 -0.40 -17.59
C GLN A 352 21.50 -0.59 -18.80
N HIS A 353 22.29 -1.65 -18.84
CA HIS A 353 23.14 -1.98 -19.99
C HIS A 353 22.37 -2.79 -21.04
N PRO A 354 22.57 -2.55 -22.34
CA PRO A 354 21.86 -3.24 -23.43
C PRO A 354 22.32 -4.69 -23.66
N THR A 355 23.09 -5.29 -22.74
CA THR A 355 23.57 -6.67 -22.88
C THR A 355 22.45 -7.69 -22.63
N ASP A 356 22.39 -8.71 -23.48
CA ASP A 356 21.58 -9.93 -23.32
C ASP A 356 22.54 -11.09 -22.96
N PRO A 357 22.22 -12.00 -22.02
CA PRO A 357 20.99 -12.10 -21.25
C PRO A 357 20.85 -11.12 -20.07
N LYS A 358 19.60 -10.71 -19.77
CA LYS A 358 19.28 -9.88 -18.60
C LYS A 358 19.35 -10.69 -17.30
N PRO A 359 19.88 -10.12 -16.20
CA PRO A 359 19.94 -10.80 -14.91
C PRO A 359 18.58 -11.29 -14.42
N VAL A 360 18.55 -12.51 -13.90
CA VAL A 360 17.33 -13.08 -13.32
C VAL A 360 17.01 -12.42 -11.97
N SER A 361 15.73 -12.31 -11.62
CA SER A 361 15.36 -11.74 -10.32
C SER A 361 15.70 -12.71 -9.18
N VAL A 362 15.93 -12.17 -7.97
CA VAL A 362 16.15 -12.98 -6.76
C VAL A 362 15.00 -13.96 -6.50
N GLN A 363 13.76 -13.55 -6.80
CA GLN A 363 12.61 -14.42 -6.63
C GLN A 363 12.70 -15.65 -7.55
N ILE A 364 13.13 -15.46 -8.80
CA ILE A 364 13.34 -16.56 -9.74
C ILE A 364 14.49 -17.45 -9.26
N ILE A 365 15.59 -16.87 -8.76
CA ILE A 365 16.68 -17.66 -8.16
C ILE A 365 16.16 -18.53 -7.02
N ARG A 366 15.36 -17.97 -6.11
CA ARG A 366 14.76 -18.74 -5.00
C ARG A 366 13.82 -19.83 -5.48
N MET A 367 13.05 -19.57 -6.53
CA MET A 367 12.14 -20.59 -7.09
C MET A 367 12.91 -21.77 -7.68
N HIS A 368 14.06 -21.55 -8.32
CA HIS A 368 14.84 -22.62 -8.95
C HIS A 368 15.82 -23.31 -8.00
N LEU A 369 16.50 -22.56 -7.14
CA LEU A 369 17.61 -23.05 -6.32
C LEU A 369 17.34 -22.99 -4.81
N GLY A 370 16.13 -22.60 -4.40
CA GLY A 370 15.71 -22.58 -3.00
C GLY A 370 16.29 -21.41 -2.21
N THR A 371 17.17 -21.68 -1.23
CA THR A 371 17.74 -20.61 -0.41
C THR A 371 18.86 -19.88 -1.14
N TRP A 372 19.11 -18.60 -0.81
CA TRP A 372 20.19 -17.83 -1.42
C TRP A 372 21.56 -18.50 -1.22
N ARG A 373 21.79 -19.08 -0.04
CA ARG A 373 23.03 -19.81 0.29
C ARG A 373 23.24 -20.99 -0.66
N ASN A 374 22.18 -21.77 -0.91
CA ASN A 374 22.23 -22.89 -1.84
C ASN A 374 22.50 -22.41 -3.28
N ALA A 375 21.85 -21.33 -3.69
CA ALA A 375 22.05 -20.75 -5.02
C ALA A 375 23.51 -20.33 -5.28
N VAL A 376 24.14 -19.65 -4.31
CA VAL A 376 25.56 -19.24 -4.42
C VAL A 376 26.49 -20.45 -4.40
N ALA A 377 26.20 -21.48 -3.60
CA ALA A 377 26.98 -22.72 -3.57
C ALA A 377 26.95 -23.43 -4.94
N VAL A 378 25.75 -23.66 -5.49
CA VAL A 378 25.55 -24.27 -6.81
C VAL A 378 26.27 -23.47 -7.91
N ALA A 379 26.20 -22.14 -7.87
CA ALA A 379 26.89 -21.28 -8.84
C ALA A 379 28.43 -21.35 -8.71
N THR A 380 28.94 -21.48 -7.49
CA THR A 380 30.39 -21.61 -7.22
C THR A 380 30.89 -22.97 -7.72
N GLU A 381 30.15 -24.05 -7.46
CA GLU A 381 30.47 -25.41 -7.93
C GLU A 381 30.41 -25.52 -9.46
N SER A 382 29.38 -24.93 -10.08
CA SER A 382 29.23 -24.88 -11.54
C SER A 382 30.35 -24.07 -12.19
N GLY A 383 30.79 -22.98 -11.55
CA GLY A 383 31.89 -22.16 -12.02
C GLY A 383 33.24 -22.87 -12.03
N ASN A 384 33.43 -23.86 -11.15
CA ASN A 384 34.64 -24.69 -11.14
C ASN A 384 34.63 -25.75 -12.26
N HIS A 385 33.45 -26.25 -12.63
CA HIS A 385 33.29 -27.20 -13.74
C HIS A 385 33.34 -26.50 -15.12
N ASN A 386 32.80 -25.28 -15.23
CA ASN A 386 32.80 -24.52 -16.48
C ASN A 386 34.17 -23.96 -16.89
N ARG A 387 35.18 -23.94 -16.00
CA ARG A 387 36.57 -23.65 -16.41
C ARG A 387 37.17 -24.72 -17.34
N GLY A 388 36.50 -25.86 -17.50
CA GLY A 388 36.82 -26.86 -18.53
C GLY A 388 35.87 -26.83 -19.74
N ILE A 389 34.93 -25.89 -19.80
CA ILE A 389 33.82 -25.86 -20.76
C ILE A 389 33.74 -24.48 -21.44
N ASP A 390 34.80 -24.08 -22.13
CA ASP A 390 34.73 -22.98 -23.10
C ASP A 390 33.82 -23.31 -24.30
N GLY A 391 33.35 -24.56 -24.45
CA GLY A 391 32.53 -25.01 -25.59
C GLY A 391 31.00 -24.86 -25.47
N ILE A 392 30.40 -24.58 -24.30
CA ILE A 392 28.92 -24.50 -24.17
C ILE A 392 28.35 -23.15 -24.63
N LEU A 393 29.14 -22.07 -24.58
CA LEU A 393 28.71 -20.76 -25.07
C LEU A 393 28.61 -20.69 -26.61
N ASP A 394 29.27 -21.61 -27.34
CA ASP A 394 29.18 -21.74 -28.80
C ASP A 394 27.83 -22.30 -29.30
N HIS A 395 26.97 -22.79 -28.40
CA HIS A 395 25.66 -23.34 -28.75
C HIS A 395 24.48 -22.42 -28.44
N ILE A 396 24.73 -21.17 -28.04
CA ILE A 396 23.70 -20.12 -27.98
C ILE A 396 23.64 -19.44 -29.36
N PRO A 397 22.58 -19.63 -30.16
CA PRO A 397 22.50 -19.04 -31.50
C PRO A 397 22.41 -17.51 -31.37
N GLY A 398 23.47 -16.80 -31.76
CA GLY A 398 23.50 -15.33 -31.84
C GLY A 398 24.61 -14.61 -31.06
N ALA A 399 25.50 -15.31 -30.36
CA ALA A 399 26.54 -14.70 -29.52
C ALA A 399 27.92 -14.50 -30.19
N ARG A 400 28.02 -14.46 -31.53
CA ARG A 400 29.27 -14.05 -32.19
C ARG A 400 29.38 -12.52 -32.18
N LEU A 401 30.19 -12.01 -31.26
CA LEU A 401 30.74 -10.66 -31.38
C LEU A 401 31.53 -10.59 -32.69
N THR A 402 31.20 -9.62 -33.53
CA THR A 402 31.94 -9.28 -34.73
C THR A 402 33.34 -8.78 -34.34
N GLU A 403 34.32 -9.67 -34.34
CA GLU A 403 35.72 -9.28 -34.44
C GLU A 403 35.99 -8.88 -35.89
N GLY A 404 35.91 -7.58 -36.14
CA GLY A 404 36.18 -6.98 -37.45
C GLY A 404 36.57 -5.52 -37.26
N GLY A 405 37.79 -5.29 -36.77
CA GLY A 405 38.46 -4.00 -36.87
C GLY A 405 39.21 -3.89 -38.20
N PRO A 406 39.13 -2.76 -38.93
CA PRO A 406 39.76 -2.60 -40.23
C PRO A 406 41.29 -2.48 -40.11
N SER A 407 42.01 -3.09 -41.05
CA SER A 407 43.40 -2.73 -41.39
C SER A 407 43.41 -1.59 -42.40
#